data_AF-A0A1G7IUS0-F1
#
_entry.id   AF-A0A1G7IUS0-F1
#
_cell.length_a   1.000
_cell.length_b   1.000
_cell.length_c   1.000
_cell.angle_alpha   90.00
_cell.angle_beta   90.00
_cell.angle_gamma   90.00
#
_symmetry.space_group_name_H-M   'P 1'
#
loop_
_entity.id
_entity.type
_entity.pdbx_description
1 polymer ?
#
loop_
_entity_poly.entity_id
_entity_poly.type
_entity_poly.pdbx_seq_one_letter_code
_entity_poly.pdbx_strand_id
1 'polypeptide(L)'
;MFYGWKISLLSMSGNFMLQGTVLYCMNAFMEPLCALNGWTRAELNVGMALATLAGQIAMPLAAGLCARHSLRRLMAAGALTGGLATILLGHAASLPLFTLLFTVAWVSTQVCGGVVGNALVSNWFHHYRGRAFGIANAGTSLSGVILPLVSMALINACSVATAYLVLGLLTCLLAPLSWFLVRDTPKDMRLHPDGRRHEPRLPKKRLAPDTSFHAMLHAPKAYCMGLAFGLALMVGSAVMSQMKPRFADLGLAPYPAMLLACAAALFAALGKYLWGWICDRLTPLAASRLVMLTCLASMGMGFLPHTILNLAVFSVVFGACIGGLWTVLPAAVSYYFGSENFLPSYKFVSIFIILRCAGYPIMGYAHDFTGGYAAADVVFMGALAAALLLSLFLREDDAAESLAHYRHAARKSGSADDA
;
A
#
# COMPACT_ATOMS: atom_id res chain seq x y z
N MET A 1 -2.54 22.34 -15.48
CA MET A 1 -2.29 21.25 -14.49
C MET A 1 -1.23 20.31 -15.03
N PHE A 2 -0.19 19.97 -14.25
CA PHE A 2 0.89 19.07 -14.67
C PHE A 2 0.37 17.66 -14.96
N TYR A 3 0.83 17.04 -16.04
CA TYR A 3 0.33 15.73 -16.52
C TYR A 3 0.57 14.60 -15.50
N GLY A 4 1.62 14.68 -14.69
CA GLY A 4 1.90 13.67 -13.66
C GLY A 4 0.73 13.47 -12.68
N TRP A 5 -0.08 14.49 -12.40
CA TRP A 5 -1.23 14.32 -11.50
C TRP A 5 -2.32 13.42 -12.10
N LYS A 6 -2.49 13.42 -13.43
CA LYS A 6 -3.38 12.47 -14.11
C LYS A 6 -2.88 11.04 -13.93
N ILE A 7 -1.56 10.86 -13.94
CA ILE A 7 -0.92 9.57 -13.71
C ILE A 7 -1.14 9.08 -12.28
N SER A 8 -0.96 9.93 -11.26
CA SER A 8 -1.30 9.57 -9.88
C SER A 8 -2.76 9.18 -9.71
N LEU A 9 -3.68 9.89 -10.36
CA LEU A 9 -5.11 9.56 -10.35
C LEU A 9 -5.40 8.22 -11.06
N LEU A 10 -4.74 7.93 -12.18
CA LEU A 10 -4.89 6.63 -12.86
C LEU A 10 -4.36 5.48 -12.00
N SER A 11 -3.20 5.66 -11.35
CA SER A 11 -2.69 4.69 -10.38
C SER A 11 -3.64 4.52 -9.18
N MET A 12 -4.24 5.62 -8.71
CA MET A 12 -5.29 5.60 -7.70
C MET A 12 -6.50 4.79 -8.16
N SER A 13 -7.00 4.98 -9.38
CA SER A 13 -8.13 4.22 -9.93
C SER A 13 -7.82 2.73 -10.05
N GLY A 14 -6.62 2.37 -10.51
CA GLY A 14 -6.17 0.96 -10.57
C GLY A 14 -6.11 0.31 -9.19
N ASN A 15 -5.55 1.01 -8.22
CA ASN A 15 -5.53 0.57 -6.82
C ASN A 15 -6.93 0.50 -6.20
N PHE A 16 -7.79 1.47 -6.52
CA PHE A 16 -9.18 1.53 -6.04
C PHE A 16 -9.99 0.34 -6.57
N MET A 17 -9.97 0.08 -7.88
CA MET A 17 -10.70 -1.03 -8.49
C MET A 17 -10.09 -2.39 -8.09
N LEU A 18 -8.83 -2.65 -8.45
CA LEU A 18 -8.28 -4.00 -8.30
C LEU A 18 -8.02 -4.36 -6.84
N GLN A 19 -7.21 -3.58 -6.10
CA GLN A 19 -6.97 -3.91 -4.69
C GLN A 19 -8.25 -3.80 -3.88
N GLY A 20 -9.10 -2.81 -4.17
CA GLY A 20 -10.38 -2.66 -3.48
C GLY A 20 -11.31 -3.85 -3.62
N THR A 21 -11.53 -4.32 -4.85
CA THR A 21 -12.43 -5.45 -5.12
C THR A 21 -11.98 -6.70 -4.39
N VAL A 22 -10.68 -7.00 -4.42
CA VAL A 22 -10.22 -8.27 -3.89
C VAL A 22 -10.03 -8.18 -2.36
N LEU A 23 -9.61 -7.03 -1.79
CA LEU A 23 -9.43 -6.89 -0.33
C LEU A 23 -10.76 -6.72 0.40
N TYR A 24 -11.60 -5.79 -0.08
CA TYR A 24 -12.71 -5.28 0.71
C TYR A 24 -14.06 -5.86 0.29
N CYS A 25 -14.29 -6.09 -1.01
CA CYS A 25 -15.59 -6.60 -1.45
C CYS A 25 -15.88 -8.02 -0.96
N MET A 26 -14.86 -8.82 -0.61
CA MET A 26 -15.12 -10.15 -0.05
C MET A 26 -15.97 -10.14 1.22
N ASN A 27 -15.96 -9.04 1.99
CA ASN A 27 -16.88 -8.86 3.11
C ASN A 27 -18.35 -8.87 2.69
N ALA A 28 -18.68 -8.36 1.50
CA ALA A 28 -20.04 -8.36 0.93
C ALA A 28 -20.37 -9.65 0.19
N PHE A 29 -19.37 -10.31 -0.41
CA PHE A 29 -19.58 -11.50 -1.26
C PHE A 29 -19.55 -12.83 -0.50
N MET A 30 -18.94 -12.90 0.69
CA MET A 30 -18.76 -14.15 1.44
C MET A 30 -20.08 -14.90 1.70
N GLU A 31 -21.06 -14.25 2.32
CA GLU A 31 -22.33 -14.90 2.66
C GLU A 31 -23.14 -15.28 1.42
N PRO A 32 -23.32 -14.40 0.42
CA PRO A 32 -24.00 -14.76 -0.82
C PRO A 32 -23.32 -15.91 -1.59
N LEU A 33 -21.99 -15.99 -1.61
CA LEU A 33 -21.26 -17.08 -2.25
C LEU A 33 -21.46 -18.41 -1.53
N CYS A 34 -21.44 -18.41 -0.19
CA CYS A 34 -21.75 -19.59 0.62
C CYS A 34 -23.19 -20.07 0.35
N ALA A 35 -24.15 -19.14 0.30
CA ALA A 35 -25.56 -19.47 0.07
C ALA A 35 -25.81 -20.03 -1.35
N LEU A 36 -25.12 -19.51 -2.36
CA LEU A 36 -25.30 -19.95 -3.76
C LEU A 36 -24.63 -21.29 -4.07
N ASN A 37 -23.42 -21.52 -3.56
CA ASN A 37 -22.60 -22.67 -3.96
C ASN A 37 -22.52 -23.76 -2.87
N GLY A 38 -23.12 -23.54 -1.69
CA GLY A 38 -23.05 -24.45 -0.55
C GLY A 38 -21.66 -24.54 0.09
N TRP A 39 -20.73 -23.65 -0.27
CA TRP A 39 -19.37 -23.63 0.30
C TRP A 39 -19.38 -23.15 1.73
N THR A 40 -18.44 -23.65 2.52
CA THR A 40 -18.20 -23.15 3.86
C THR A 40 -17.36 -21.87 3.83
N ARG A 41 -17.52 -21.01 4.85
CA ARG A 41 -16.67 -19.82 5.01
C ARG A 41 -15.19 -20.19 5.19
N ALA A 42 -14.92 -21.32 5.82
CA ALA A 42 -13.55 -21.81 6.04
C ALA A 42 -12.85 -22.13 4.72
N GLU A 43 -13.52 -22.86 3.83
CA GLU A 43 -13.04 -23.17 2.48
C GLU A 43 -12.70 -21.92 1.66
N LEU A 44 -13.60 -20.93 1.66
CA LEU A 44 -13.38 -19.65 0.98
C LEU A 44 -12.17 -18.89 1.57
N ASN A 45 -12.06 -18.83 2.90
CA ASN A 45 -10.96 -18.15 3.57
C ASN A 45 -9.59 -18.79 3.27
N VAL A 46 -9.51 -20.12 3.18
CA VAL A 46 -8.28 -20.83 2.77
C VAL A 46 -7.90 -20.42 1.34
N GLY A 47 -8.87 -20.40 0.42
CA GLY A 47 -8.63 -19.94 -0.96
C GLY A 47 -8.15 -18.48 -1.03
N MET A 48 -8.75 -17.59 -0.24
CA MET A 48 -8.35 -16.19 -0.16
C MET A 48 -6.96 -16.00 0.45
N ALA A 49 -6.58 -16.82 1.45
CA ALA A 49 -5.25 -16.78 2.05
C ALA A 49 -4.17 -17.21 1.04
N LEU A 50 -4.42 -18.26 0.27
CA LEU A 50 -3.54 -18.72 -0.82
C LEU A 50 -3.36 -17.64 -1.89
N ALA A 51 -4.47 -17.03 -2.34
CA ALA A 51 -4.43 -15.92 -3.28
C ALA A 51 -3.63 -14.73 -2.72
N THR A 52 -3.84 -14.41 -1.44
CA THR A 52 -3.17 -13.31 -0.76
C THR A 52 -1.65 -13.51 -0.77
N LEU A 53 -1.20 -14.71 -0.39
CA LEU A 53 0.20 -15.10 -0.39
C LEU A 53 0.80 -15.02 -1.80
N ALA A 54 0.09 -15.53 -2.81
CA ALA A 54 0.53 -15.49 -4.19
C ALA A 54 0.74 -14.05 -4.69
N GLY A 55 -0.12 -13.10 -4.36
CA GLY A 55 0.09 -11.70 -4.75
C GLY A 55 1.21 -11.00 -3.98
N GLN A 56 1.50 -11.39 -2.73
CA GLN A 56 2.70 -10.89 -2.05
C GLN A 56 3.98 -11.38 -2.75
N ILE A 57 4.01 -12.65 -3.17
CA ILE A 57 5.12 -13.20 -3.98
C ILE A 57 5.18 -12.54 -5.36
N ALA A 58 4.03 -12.13 -5.90
CA ALA A 58 3.97 -11.43 -7.18
C ALA A 58 4.54 -10.00 -7.13
N MET A 59 4.64 -9.35 -5.95
CA MET A 59 5.22 -7.99 -5.85
C MET A 59 6.65 -7.89 -6.43
N PRO A 60 7.64 -8.68 -5.99
CA PRO A 60 8.99 -8.64 -6.57
C PRO A 60 9.01 -9.10 -8.04
N LEU A 61 8.14 -10.02 -8.44
CA LEU A 61 8.03 -10.47 -9.83
C LEU A 61 7.52 -9.34 -10.74
N ALA A 62 6.48 -8.64 -10.32
CA ALA A 62 5.92 -7.47 -11.01
C ALA A 62 6.97 -6.36 -11.12
N ALA A 63 7.73 -6.07 -10.06
CA ALA A 63 8.82 -5.10 -10.10
C ALA A 63 9.89 -5.48 -11.14
N GLY A 64 10.20 -6.77 -11.28
CA GLY A 64 11.09 -7.28 -12.32
C GLY A 64 10.52 -7.15 -13.74
N LEU A 65 9.22 -7.38 -13.91
CA LEU A 65 8.54 -7.20 -15.20
C LEU A 65 8.54 -5.74 -15.63
N CYS A 66 8.29 -4.81 -14.71
CA CYS A 66 8.35 -3.37 -14.94
C CYS A 66 9.71 -2.91 -15.49
N ALA A 67 10.80 -3.56 -15.08
CA ALA A 67 12.14 -3.17 -15.50
C ALA A 67 12.42 -3.51 -16.97
N ARG A 68 11.63 -4.44 -17.56
CA ARG A 68 11.85 -4.95 -18.93
C ARG A 68 10.72 -4.58 -19.90
N HIS A 69 9.56 -4.19 -19.39
CA HIS A 69 8.37 -3.94 -20.20
C HIS A 69 7.81 -2.53 -19.92
N SER A 70 7.14 -1.98 -20.93
CA SER A 70 6.43 -0.70 -20.82
C SER A 70 5.40 -0.74 -19.69
N LEU A 71 5.47 0.23 -18.77
CA LEU A 71 4.56 0.35 -17.63
C LEU A 71 3.10 0.49 -18.11
N ARG A 72 2.87 1.25 -19.18
CA ARG A 72 1.57 1.35 -19.87
C ARG A 72 1.00 -0.02 -20.25
N ARG A 73 1.81 -0.88 -20.87
CA ARG A 73 1.36 -2.21 -21.33
C ARG A 73 1.03 -3.11 -20.15
N LEU A 74 1.86 -3.06 -19.10
CA LEU A 74 1.61 -3.81 -17.87
C LEU A 74 0.35 -3.34 -17.15
N MET A 75 0.12 -2.03 -17.02
CA MET A 75 -1.11 -1.51 -16.42
C MET A 75 -2.35 -1.97 -17.18
N ALA A 76 -2.34 -1.84 -18.51
CA ALA A 76 -3.46 -2.27 -19.34
C ALA A 76 -3.68 -3.80 -19.26
N ALA A 77 -2.61 -4.59 -19.31
CA ALA A 77 -2.68 -6.04 -19.17
C ALA A 77 -3.24 -6.46 -17.81
N GLY A 78 -2.72 -5.87 -16.71
CA GLY A 78 -3.21 -6.15 -15.36
C GLY A 78 -4.67 -5.75 -15.15
N ALA A 79 -5.11 -4.62 -15.73
CA ALA A 79 -6.51 -4.22 -15.70
C ALA A 79 -7.42 -5.21 -16.46
N LEU A 80 -7.01 -5.67 -17.65
CA LEU A 80 -7.77 -6.67 -18.40
C LEU A 80 -7.79 -8.02 -17.70
N THR A 81 -6.65 -8.55 -17.27
CA THR A 81 -6.58 -9.86 -16.63
C THR A 81 -7.31 -9.87 -15.30
N GLY A 82 -7.14 -8.81 -14.49
CA GLY A 82 -7.83 -8.66 -13.21
C GLY A 82 -9.34 -8.45 -13.38
N GLY A 83 -9.75 -7.65 -14.36
CA GLY A 83 -11.16 -7.42 -14.67
C GLY A 83 -11.83 -8.69 -15.18
N LEU A 84 -11.23 -9.40 -16.14
CA LEU A 84 -11.74 -10.66 -16.66
C LEU A 84 -11.82 -11.74 -15.56
N ALA A 85 -10.78 -11.89 -14.74
CA ALA A 85 -10.81 -12.79 -13.60
C ALA A 85 -11.96 -12.45 -12.64
N THR A 86 -12.19 -11.16 -12.40
CA THR A 86 -13.31 -10.68 -11.56
C THR A 86 -14.67 -11.01 -12.16
N ILE A 87 -14.86 -10.86 -13.48
CA ILE A 87 -16.11 -11.25 -14.17
C ILE A 87 -16.36 -12.76 -14.02
N LEU A 88 -15.30 -13.56 -14.20
CA LEU A 88 -15.37 -15.01 -14.14
C LEU A 88 -15.63 -15.54 -12.72
N LEU A 89 -15.22 -14.81 -11.67
CA LEU A 89 -15.52 -15.19 -10.28
C LEU A 89 -17.02 -15.34 -10.01
N GLY A 90 -17.85 -14.49 -10.63
CA GLY A 90 -19.30 -14.58 -10.52
C GLY A 90 -19.92 -15.85 -11.10
N HIS A 91 -19.17 -16.59 -11.90
CA HIS A 91 -19.60 -17.81 -12.60
C HIS A 91 -18.80 -19.05 -12.15
N ALA A 92 -17.98 -18.93 -11.11
CA ALA A 92 -17.15 -20.01 -10.63
C ALA A 92 -18.01 -21.09 -9.94
N ALA A 93 -18.21 -22.22 -10.62
CA ALA A 93 -19.01 -23.35 -10.12
C ALA A 93 -18.26 -24.26 -9.12
N SER A 94 -16.95 -24.08 -8.95
CA SER A 94 -16.12 -24.88 -8.05
C SER A 94 -15.17 -24.02 -7.23
N LEU A 95 -14.93 -24.42 -5.98
CA LEU A 95 -14.02 -23.73 -5.07
C LEU A 95 -12.58 -23.62 -5.59
N PRO A 96 -11.98 -24.66 -6.23
CA PRO A 96 -10.65 -24.54 -6.82
C PRO A 96 -10.60 -23.51 -7.95
N LEU A 97 -11.63 -23.46 -8.81
CA LEU A 97 -11.73 -22.47 -9.88
C LEU A 97 -11.87 -21.06 -9.30
N PHE A 98 -12.72 -20.88 -8.28
CA PHE A 98 -12.84 -19.61 -7.57
C PHE A 98 -11.49 -19.18 -6.98
N THR A 99 -10.78 -20.07 -6.30
CA THR A 99 -9.47 -19.80 -5.70
C THR A 99 -8.43 -19.41 -6.76
N LEU A 100 -8.40 -20.11 -7.89
CA LEU A 100 -7.53 -19.81 -9.01
C LEU A 100 -7.81 -18.41 -9.58
N LEU A 101 -9.08 -18.11 -9.91
CA LEU A 101 -9.49 -16.81 -10.45
C LEU A 101 -9.22 -15.68 -9.46
N PHE A 102 -9.46 -15.93 -8.17
CA PHE A 102 -9.20 -14.97 -7.10
C PHE A 102 -7.70 -14.69 -6.94
N THR A 103 -6.86 -15.73 -7.08
CA THR A 103 -5.40 -15.60 -7.13
C THR A 103 -4.97 -14.75 -8.34
N VAL A 104 -5.52 -15.00 -9.53
CA VAL A 104 -5.23 -14.20 -10.73
C VAL A 104 -5.63 -12.74 -10.54
N ALA A 105 -6.80 -12.49 -9.94
CA ALA A 105 -7.25 -11.15 -9.61
C ALA A 105 -6.29 -10.45 -8.63
N TRP A 106 -5.85 -11.15 -7.58
CA TRP A 106 -4.90 -10.61 -6.60
C TRP A 106 -3.52 -10.30 -7.20
N VAL A 107 -2.97 -11.19 -8.02
CA VAL A 107 -1.71 -10.96 -8.74
C VAL A 107 -1.83 -9.76 -9.68
N SER A 108 -2.96 -9.61 -10.36
CA SER A 108 -3.23 -8.49 -11.26
C SER A 108 -3.23 -7.13 -10.54
N THR A 109 -3.56 -7.10 -9.24
CA THR A 109 -3.47 -5.86 -8.43
C THR A 109 -2.05 -5.27 -8.42
N GLN A 110 -1.01 -6.12 -8.42
CA GLN A 110 0.39 -5.70 -8.39
C GLN A 110 0.86 -5.17 -9.75
N VAL A 111 0.33 -5.75 -10.82
CA VAL A 111 0.67 -5.43 -12.21
C VAL A 111 -0.11 -4.21 -12.75
N CYS A 112 -1.30 -3.90 -12.21
CA CYS A 112 -2.03 -2.70 -12.60
C CYS A 112 -1.72 -1.49 -11.70
N GLY A 113 -1.77 -1.68 -10.37
CA GLY A 113 -1.70 -0.58 -9.41
C GLY A 113 -0.48 -0.68 -8.52
N GLY A 114 -0.45 -1.68 -7.64
CA GLY A 114 0.46 -1.76 -6.50
C GLY A 114 1.91 -1.45 -6.83
N VAL A 115 2.52 -2.17 -7.77
CA VAL A 115 3.95 -1.98 -8.12
C VAL A 115 4.10 -1.08 -9.34
N VAL A 116 3.35 -1.35 -10.41
CA VAL A 116 3.47 -0.62 -11.68
C VAL A 116 3.05 0.85 -11.53
N GLY A 117 1.96 1.12 -10.81
CA GLY A 117 1.51 2.49 -10.53
C GLY A 117 2.51 3.26 -9.67
N ASN A 118 3.11 2.62 -8.67
CA ASN A 118 4.17 3.24 -7.87
C ASN A 118 5.44 3.52 -8.71
N ALA A 119 5.83 2.62 -9.61
CA ALA A 119 6.93 2.85 -10.54
C ALA A 119 6.65 4.03 -11.49
N LEU A 120 5.42 4.11 -11.99
CA LEU A 120 4.99 5.20 -12.85
C LEU A 120 5.02 6.54 -12.12
N VAL A 121 4.51 6.60 -10.88
CA VAL A 121 4.60 7.80 -10.03
C VAL A 121 6.05 8.21 -9.78
N SER A 122 6.95 7.25 -9.51
CA SER A 122 8.39 7.51 -9.33
C SER A 122 9.05 8.15 -10.57
N ASN A 123 8.60 7.80 -11.78
CA ASN A 123 9.14 8.37 -13.03
C ASN A 123 8.69 9.82 -13.28
N TRP A 124 7.49 10.18 -12.81
CA TRP A 124 6.85 11.46 -13.13
C TRP A 124 7.06 12.56 -12.10
N PHE A 125 7.32 12.17 -10.86
CA PHE A 125 7.52 13.08 -9.74
C PHE A 125 8.91 12.92 -9.17
N HIS A 126 9.58 14.04 -8.89
CA HIS A 126 10.80 14.08 -8.09
C HIS A 126 10.54 14.83 -6.78
N HIS A 127 9.91 15.99 -6.88
CA HIS A 127 9.71 16.92 -5.78
C HIS A 127 8.40 16.67 -5.01
N TYR A 128 7.34 16.24 -5.68
CA TYR A 128 6.04 15.96 -5.05
C TYR A 128 5.76 14.45 -4.91
N ARG A 129 6.82 13.66 -4.73
CA ARG A 129 6.73 12.19 -4.74
C ARG A 129 5.86 11.66 -3.63
N GLY A 130 6.04 12.15 -2.41
CA GLY A 130 5.26 11.77 -1.25
C GLY A 130 3.78 11.99 -1.50
N ARG A 131 3.36 13.20 -1.90
CA ARG A 131 1.95 13.49 -2.22
C ARG A 131 1.45 12.61 -3.36
N ALA A 132 2.25 12.42 -4.41
CA ALA A 132 1.88 11.61 -5.55
C ALA A 132 1.69 10.12 -5.19
N PHE A 133 2.58 9.55 -4.38
CA PHE A 133 2.42 8.20 -3.82
C PHE A 133 1.23 8.12 -2.87
N GLY A 134 1.00 9.17 -2.08
CA GLY A 134 -0.14 9.25 -1.15
C GLY A 134 -1.47 9.18 -1.89
N ILE A 135 -1.63 9.99 -2.94
CA ILE A 135 -2.83 9.97 -3.81
C ILE A 135 -2.96 8.62 -4.52
N ALA A 136 -1.89 8.10 -5.12
CA ALA A 136 -1.92 6.82 -5.83
C ALA A 136 -2.34 5.66 -4.91
N ASN A 137 -1.89 5.66 -3.64
CA ASN A 137 -2.24 4.61 -2.68
C ASN A 137 -3.54 4.90 -1.91
N ALA A 138 -4.03 6.14 -1.87
CA ALA A 138 -5.29 6.50 -1.20
C ALA A 138 -6.48 5.72 -1.77
N GLY A 139 -6.43 5.40 -3.07
CA GLY A 139 -7.43 4.60 -3.75
C GLY A 139 -7.72 3.27 -3.07
N THR A 140 -6.71 2.58 -2.50
CA THR A 140 -6.95 1.29 -1.83
C THR A 140 -7.74 1.43 -0.54
N SER A 141 -7.61 2.52 0.21
CA SER A 141 -8.39 2.71 1.44
C SER A 141 -9.78 3.25 1.15
N LEU A 142 -9.90 4.13 0.15
CA LEU A 142 -11.20 4.69 -0.25
C LEU A 142 -12.13 3.61 -0.82
N SER A 143 -11.58 2.62 -1.53
CA SER A 143 -12.37 1.51 -2.06
C SER A 143 -12.97 0.64 -0.98
N GLY A 144 -12.33 0.54 0.20
CA GLY A 144 -12.88 -0.17 1.35
C GLY A 144 -14.16 0.41 1.93
N VAL A 145 -14.46 1.68 1.63
CA VAL A 145 -15.73 2.33 1.99
C VAL A 145 -16.76 2.14 0.88
N ILE A 146 -16.37 2.44 -0.36
CA ILE A 146 -17.31 2.57 -1.48
C ILE A 146 -17.67 1.21 -2.09
N LEU A 147 -16.68 0.36 -2.38
CA LEU A 147 -16.92 -0.83 -3.19
C LEU A 147 -17.74 -1.91 -2.48
N PRO A 148 -17.59 -2.18 -1.16
CA PRO A 148 -18.47 -3.11 -0.47
C PRO A 148 -19.94 -2.67 -0.51
N LEU A 149 -20.22 -1.38 -0.33
CA LEU A 149 -21.59 -0.83 -0.37
C LEU A 149 -22.21 -0.99 -1.77
N VAL A 150 -21.44 -0.64 -2.81
CA VAL A 150 -21.86 -0.82 -4.21
C VAL A 150 -22.07 -2.31 -4.51
N SER A 151 -21.19 -3.18 -4.03
CA SER A 151 -21.29 -4.63 -4.21
C SER A 151 -22.57 -5.17 -3.56
N MET A 152 -22.86 -4.78 -2.31
CA MET A 152 -24.08 -5.18 -1.62
C MET A 152 -25.34 -4.71 -2.35
N ALA A 153 -25.37 -3.45 -2.80
CA ALA A 153 -26.51 -2.92 -3.55
C ALA A 153 -26.75 -3.71 -4.85
N LEU A 154 -25.68 -4.06 -5.57
CA LEU A 154 -25.76 -4.86 -6.80
C LEU A 154 -26.18 -6.31 -6.52
N ILE A 155 -25.71 -6.93 -5.44
CA ILE A 155 -26.08 -8.29 -5.05
C ILE A 155 -27.57 -8.33 -4.70
N ASN A 156 -28.05 -7.38 -3.90
CA ASN A 156 -29.45 -7.33 -3.45
C ASN A 156 -30.44 -7.00 -4.58
N ALA A 157 -30.06 -6.09 -5.49
CA ALA A 157 -30.92 -5.69 -6.60
C ALA A 157 -30.92 -6.70 -7.76
N CYS A 158 -29.79 -7.40 -7.97
CA CYS A 158 -29.60 -8.30 -9.09
C CYS A 158 -29.14 -9.69 -8.62
N SER A 159 -27.82 -9.92 -8.63
CA SER A 159 -27.23 -11.20 -8.26
C SER A 159 -25.72 -11.04 -7.99
N VAL A 160 -25.12 -12.06 -7.39
CA VAL A 160 -23.66 -12.15 -7.20
C VAL A 160 -22.92 -12.12 -8.53
N ALA A 161 -23.41 -12.85 -9.53
CA ALA A 161 -22.81 -12.88 -10.86
C ALA A 161 -22.81 -11.49 -11.51
N THR A 162 -23.93 -10.77 -11.42
CA THR A 162 -24.05 -9.40 -11.94
C THR A 162 -23.13 -8.42 -11.20
N ALA A 163 -23.00 -8.54 -9.88
CA ALA A 163 -22.11 -7.68 -9.11
C ALA A 163 -20.63 -7.87 -9.50
N TYR A 164 -20.17 -9.13 -9.64
CA TYR A 164 -18.84 -9.43 -10.15
C TYR A 164 -18.63 -8.97 -11.60
N LEU A 165 -19.66 -9.10 -12.44
CA LEU A 165 -19.63 -8.62 -13.82
C LEU A 165 -19.44 -7.10 -13.88
N VAL A 166 -20.20 -6.33 -13.10
CA VAL A 166 -20.09 -4.86 -13.07
C VAL A 166 -18.72 -4.42 -12.56
N LEU A 167 -18.24 -4.98 -11.44
CA LEU A 167 -16.91 -4.65 -10.90
C LEU A 167 -15.79 -5.01 -11.88
N GLY A 168 -15.92 -6.18 -12.53
CA GLY A 168 -14.96 -6.63 -13.51
C GLY A 168 -14.96 -5.79 -14.79
N LEU A 169 -16.13 -5.36 -15.29
CA LEU A 169 -16.23 -4.44 -16.42
C LEU A 169 -15.63 -3.06 -16.11
N LEU A 170 -15.93 -2.51 -14.92
CA LEU A 170 -15.31 -1.25 -14.48
C LEU A 170 -13.79 -1.37 -14.38
N THR A 171 -13.29 -2.52 -13.93
CA THR A 171 -11.86 -2.81 -13.90
C THR A 171 -11.28 -2.95 -15.31
N CYS A 172 -11.95 -3.66 -16.23
CA CYS A 172 -11.55 -3.77 -17.63
C CYS A 172 -11.53 -2.40 -18.34
N LEU A 173 -12.43 -1.48 -17.99
CA LEU A 173 -12.47 -0.12 -18.54
C LEU A 173 -11.20 0.68 -18.20
N LEU A 174 -10.48 0.32 -17.12
CA LEU A 174 -9.18 0.91 -16.83
C LEU A 174 -8.11 0.55 -17.85
N ALA A 175 -8.27 -0.54 -18.62
CA ALA A 175 -7.29 -0.95 -19.60
C ALA A 175 -7.17 0.01 -20.80
N PRO A 176 -8.26 0.38 -21.52
CA PRO A 176 -8.16 1.39 -22.56
C PRO A 176 -7.75 2.75 -21.98
N LEU A 177 -8.25 3.13 -20.81
CA LEU A 177 -7.82 4.37 -20.13
C LEU A 177 -6.31 4.37 -19.88
N SER A 178 -5.76 3.27 -19.35
CA SER A 178 -4.33 3.12 -19.13
C SER A 178 -3.56 3.15 -20.45
N TRP A 179 -4.05 2.48 -21.49
CA TRP A 179 -3.40 2.45 -22.79
C TRP A 179 -3.29 3.83 -23.46
N PHE A 180 -4.34 4.65 -23.38
CA PHE A 180 -4.36 5.96 -24.01
C PHE A 180 -3.68 7.05 -23.17
N LEU A 181 -3.83 7.01 -21.84
CA LEU A 181 -3.39 8.09 -20.95
C LEU A 181 -2.03 7.82 -20.29
N VAL A 182 -1.62 6.56 -20.08
CA VAL A 182 -0.33 6.28 -19.44
C VAL A 182 0.82 6.56 -20.40
N ARG A 183 1.82 7.27 -19.90
CA ARG A 183 3.08 7.53 -20.57
C ARG A 183 4.18 7.16 -19.59
N ASP A 184 5.10 6.30 -19.99
CA ASP A 184 6.01 5.63 -19.06
C ASP A 184 6.98 6.64 -18.42
N THR A 185 7.42 7.63 -19.19
CA THR A 185 8.27 8.71 -18.69
C THR A 185 7.80 10.09 -19.15
N PRO A 186 8.09 11.16 -18.38
CA PRO A 186 7.80 12.52 -18.82
C PRO A 186 8.61 12.91 -20.08
N LYS A 187 9.77 12.29 -20.31
CA LYS A 187 10.60 12.47 -21.52
C LYS A 187 9.82 12.10 -22.79
N ASP A 188 8.95 11.10 -22.73
CA ASP A 188 8.09 10.70 -23.86
C ASP A 188 7.14 11.82 -24.32
N MET A 189 6.85 12.76 -23.42
CA MET A 189 5.99 13.93 -23.68
C MET A 189 6.80 15.23 -23.83
N ARG A 190 8.14 15.14 -23.92
CA ARG A 190 9.05 16.30 -23.84
C ARG A 190 8.82 17.16 -22.60
N LEU A 191 8.30 16.56 -21.54
CA LEU A 191 8.09 17.18 -20.24
C LEU A 191 9.26 16.81 -19.32
N HIS A 192 9.45 17.63 -18.31
CA HIS A 192 10.32 17.31 -17.19
C HIS A 192 9.48 16.79 -16.03
N PRO A 193 10.05 15.94 -15.15
CA PRO A 193 9.39 15.59 -13.89
C PRO A 193 8.95 16.83 -13.12
N ASP A 194 7.80 16.73 -12.44
CA ASP A 194 7.12 17.83 -11.74
C ASP A 194 6.74 19.06 -12.60
N GLY A 195 6.92 19.00 -13.92
CA GLY A 195 6.61 20.12 -14.83
C GLY A 195 7.60 21.27 -14.74
N ARG A 196 8.76 21.06 -14.10
CA ARG A 196 9.80 22.08 -13.90
C ARG A 196 11.00 21.79 -14.80
N ARG A 197 11.45 22.78 -15.58
CA ARG A 197 12.73 22.68 -16.30
C ARG A 197 13.83 22.37 -15.29
N HIS A 198 14.59 21.31 -15.54
CA HIS A 198 15.75 20.97 -14.71
C HIS A 198 16.69 22.17 -14.69
N GLU A 199 16.99 22.71 -13.50
CA GLU A 199 18.26 23.42 -13.32
C GLU A 199 19.39 22.42 -13.65
N PRO A 200 20.46 22.84 -14.35
CA PRO A 200 21.54 21.94 -14.74
C PRO A 200 22.06 21.22 -13.50
N ARG A 201 21.96 19.89 -13.47
CA ARG A 201 22.63 19.09 -12.44
C ARG A 201 24.12 19.42 -12.55
N LEU A 202 24.68 20.03 -11.50
CA LEU A 202 26.14 20.04 -11.34
C LEU A 202 26.61 18.58 -11.47
N PRO A 203 27.58 18.29 -12.34
CA PRO A 203 28.02 16.92 -12.58
C PRO A 203 28.65 16.38 -11.30
N LYS A 204 27.89 15.62 -10.50
CA LYS A 204 28.45 14.92 -9.36
C LYS A 204 28.99 13.58 -9.83
N LYS A 205 30.30 13.47 -9.70
CA LYS A 205 31.22 12.34 -9.90
C LYS A 205 30.91 11.08 -9.05
N ARG A 206 29.68 10.90 -8.56
CA ARG A 206 29.29 9.65 -7.88
C ARG A 206 28.91 8.65 -8.97
N LEU A 207 29.63 7.53 -9.05
CA LEU A 207 29.18 6.38 -9.82
C LEU A 207 27.73 6.08 -9.41
N ALA A 208 26.84 5.94 -10.40
CA ALA A 208 25.49 5.48 -10.13
C ALA A 208 25.62 4.17 -9.33
N PRO A 209 24.96 4.05 -8.16
CA PRO A 209 25.07 2.84 -7.37
C PRO A 209 24.64 1.66 -8.24
N ASP A 210 25.42 0.58 -8.25
CA ASP A 210 25.00 -0.64 -8.91
C ASP A 210 23.79 -1.18 -8.13
N THR A 211 22.62 -1.08 -8.76
CA THR A 211 21.36 -1.60 -8.21
C THR A 211 20.95 -2.89 -8.89
N SER A 212 21.88 -3.57 -9.57
CA SER A 212 21.67 -4.94 -10.01
C SER A 212 21.25 -5.80 -8.81
N PHE A 213 20.44 -6.84 -9.08
CA PHE A 213 19.99 -7.73 -8.02
C PHE A 213 21.17 -8.34 -7.25
N HIS A 214 22.26 -8.66 -7.95
CA HIS A 214 23.50 -9.14 -7.36
C HIS A 214 24.14 -8.09 -6.43
N ALA A 215 24.23 -6.84 -6.85
CA ALA A 215 24.74 -5.77 -6.00
C ALA A 215 23.85 -5.52 -4.78
N MET A 216 22.53 -5.63 -4.91
CA MET A 216 21.58 -5.50 -3.80
C MET A 216 21.73 -6.61 -2.75
N LEU A 217 22.11 -7.83 -3.14
CA LEU A 217 22.44 -8.92 -2.20
C LEU A 217 23.65 -8.58 -1.31
N HIS A 218 24.57 -7.75 -1.81
CA HIS A 218 25.74 -7.29 -1.06
C HIS A 218 25.57 -5.89 -0.46
N ALA A 219 24.39 -5.27 -0.61
CA ALA A 219 24.12 -3.94 -0.12
C ALA A 219 23.43 -3.99 1.26
N PRO A 220 24.16 -3.85 2.40
CA PRO A 220 23.57 -3.94 3.73
C PRO A 220 22.44 -2.93 3.95
N LYS A 221 22.54 -1.77 3.29
CA LYS A 221 21.52 -0.70 3.31
C LYS A 221 20.18 -1.16 2.73
N ALA A 222 20.18 -2.04 1.71
CA ALA A 222 18.95 -2.58 1.14
C ALA A 222 18.24 -3.53 2.11
N TYR A 223 19.01 -4.32 2.87
CA TYR A 223 18.48 -5.15 3.96
C TYR A 223 17.94 -4.30 5.11
N CYS A 224 18.65 -3.25 5.54
CA CYS A 224 18.15 -2.33 6.57
C CYS A 224 16.82 -1.70 6.18
N MET A 225 16.70 -1.22 4.92
CA MET A 225 15.45 -0.65 4.41
C MET A 225 14.33 -1.69 4.35
N GLY A 226 14.60 -2.87 3.78
CA GLY A 226 13.64 -3.96 3.66
C GLY A 226 13.13 -4.45 5.02
N LEU A 227 14.04 -4.74 5.96
CA LEU A 227 13.69 -5.20 7.30
C LEU A 227 12.96 -4.13 8.10
N ALA A 228 13.37 -2.85 8.02
CA ALA A 228 12.70 -1.77 8.73
C ALA A 228 11.23 -1.64 8.30
N PHE A 229 10.96 -1.58 6.98
CA PHE A 229 9.58 -1.50 6.49
C PHE A 229 8.82 -2.81 6.63
N GLY A 230 9.47 -3.97 6.47
CA GLY A 230 8.86 -5.29 6.68
C GLY A 230 8.34 -5.47 8.11
N LEU A 231 9.16 -5.13 9.12
CA LEU A 231 8.76 -5.15 10.53
C LEU A 231 7.66 -4.13 10.83
N ALA A 232 7.78 -2.89 10.32
CA ALA A 232 6.75 -1.87 10.55
C ALA A 232 5.40 -2.25 9.91
N LEU A 233 5.40 -2.79 8.70
CA LEU A 233 4.19 -3.26 8.01
C LEU A 233 3.59 -4.51 8.64
N MET A 234 4.40 -5.37 9.26
CA MET A 234 3.96 -6.49 10.09
C MET A 234 3.12 -6.03 11.26
N VAL A 235 3.62 -5.07 12.05
CA VAL A 235 2.86 -4.49 13.17
C VAL A 235 1.58 -3.85 12.66
N GLY A 236 1.68 -3.05 11.60
CA GLY A 236 0.52 -2.36 11.04
C GLY A 236 -0.61 -3.33 10.64
N SER A 237 -0.26 -4.44 10.02
CA SER A 237 -1.25 -5.38 9.50
C SER A 237 -1.85 -6.27 10.59
N ALA A 238 -1.03 -6.69 11.56
CA ALA A 238 -1.48 -7.50 12.69
C ALA A 238 -2.51 -6.75 13.53
N VAL A 239 -2.16 -5.55 13.98
CA VAL A 239 -3.04 -4.75 14.85
C VAL A 239 -4.33 -4.39 14.11
N MET A 240 -4.25 -3.98 12.84
CA MET A 240 -5.46 -3.67 12.05
C MET A 240 -6.42 -4.84 11.93
N SER A 241 -5.91 -6.07 11.74
CA SER A 241 -6.78 -7.25 11.64
C SER A 241 -7.55 -7.57 12.92
N GLN A 242 -6.98 -7.23 14.08
CA GLN A 242 -7.56 -7.56 15.39
C GLN A 242 -8.15 -6.35 16.12
N MET A 243 -8.33 -5.20 15.45
CA MET A 243 -8.91 -4.01 16.10
C MET A 243 -10.32 -4.25 16.65
N LYS A 244 -11.21 -4.89 15.88
CA LYS A 244 -12.58 -5.14 16.33
C LYS A 244 -12.63 -6.16 17.49
N PRO A 245 -12.00 -7.35 17.39
CA PRO A 245 -11.91 -8.29 18.52
C PRO A 245 -11.32 -7.66 19.77
N ARG A 246 -10.22 -6.91 19.63
CA ARG A 246 -9.60 -6.17 20.74
C ARG A 246 -10.56 -5.26 21.49
N PHE A 247 -11.43 -4.54 20.78
CA PHE A 247 -12.42 -3.68 21.42
C PHE A 247 -13.58 -4.47 22.04
N ALA A 248 -13.97 -5.60 21.43
CA ALA A 248 -14.98 -6.49 21.99
C ALA A 248 -14.51 -7.15 23.30
N ASP A 249 -13.24 -7.58 23.36
CA ASP A 249 -12.63 -8.19 24.56
C ASP A 249 -12.52 -7.19 25.73
N LEU A 250 -12.53 -5.88 25.43
CA LEU A 250 -12.62 -4.80 26.42
C LEU A 250 -14.05 -4.52 26.90
N GLY A 251 -15.03 -5.32 26.47
CA GLY A 251 -16.44 -5.19 26.87
C GLY A 251 -17.24 -4.15 26.08
N LEU A 252 -16.68 -3.59 24.99
CA LEU A 252 -17.45 -2.71 24.11
C LEU A 252 -18.50 -3.52 23.35
N ALA A 253 -19.70 -2.95 23.21
CA ALA A 253 -20.71 -3.51 22.35
C ALA A 253 -20.17 -3.66 20.90
N PRO A 254 -20.62 -4.68 20.14
CA PRO A 254 -20.09 -4.98 18.81
C PRO A 254 -20.13 -3.81 17.83
N TYR A 255 -21.14 -2.93 17.96
CA TYR A 255 -21.35 -1.80 17.06
C TYR A 255 -20.34 -0.65 17.29
N PRO A 256 -20.15 -0.11 18.51
CA PRO A 256 -19.05 0.81 18.83
C PRO A 256 -17.65 0.28 18.47
N ALA A 257 -17.37 -0.99 18.75
CA ALA A 257 -16.08 -1.63 18.40
C ALA A 257 -15.83 -1.60 16.88
N MET A 258 -16.87 -1.83 16.09
CA MET A 258 -16.80 -1.77 14.63
C MET A 258 -16.60 -0.34 14.12
N LEU A 259 -17.30 0.65 14.70
CA LEU A 259 -17.14 2.06 14.32
C LEU A 259 -15.71 2.56 14.53
N LEU A 260 -15.06 2.16 15.62
CA LEU A 260 -13.66 2.50 15.89
C LEU A 260 -12.70 1.91 14.84
N ALA A 261 -12.93 0.66 14.42
CA ALA A 261 -12.15 0.03 13.35
C ALA A 261 -12.38 0.73 11.99
N CYS A 262 -13.61 1.13 11.67
CA CYS A 262 -13.91 1.90 10.46
C CYS A 262 -13.25 3.29 10.47
N ALA A 263 -13.25 3.96 11.62
CA ALA A 263 -12.56 5.23 11.79
C ALA A 263 -11.06 5.07 11.47
N ALA A 264 -10.42 4.02 11.99
CA ALA A 264 -9.03 3.71 11.69
C ALA A 264 -8.74 3.58 10.18
N ALA A 265 -9.62 2.89 9.44
CA ALA A 265 -9.48 2.73 7.99
C ALA A 265 -9.68 4.06 7.21
N LEU A 266 -10.64 4.89 7.63
CA LEU A 266 -10.85 6.23 7.06
C LEU A 266 -9.62 7.11 7.27
N PHE A 267 -9.09 7.13 8.50
CA PHE A 267 -7.89 7.89 8.82
C PHE A 267 -6.63 7.29 8.19
N ALA A 268 -6.60 6.00 7.85
CA ALA A 268 -5.55 5.44 6.99
C ALA A 268 -5.60 6.00 5.56
N ALA A 269 -6.79 6.25 5.00
CA ALA A 269 -6.93 6.90 3.69
C ALA A 269 -6.41 8.35 3.74
N LEU A 270 -6.85 9.12 4.74
CA LEU A 270 -6.42 10.51 4.94
C LEU A 270 -4.93 10.60 5.28
N GLY A 271 -4.44 9.66 6.09
CA GLY A 271 -3.05 9.54 6.50
C GLY A 271 -2.11 9.34 5.33
N LYS A 272 -2.50 8.59 4.28
CA LYS A 272 -1.68 8.45 3.06
C LYS A 272 -1.37 9.78 2.41
N TYR A 273 -2.37 10.66 2.30
CA TYR A 273 -2.15 12.01 1.76
C TYR A 273 -1.29 12.87 2.70
N LEU A 274 -1.61 12.86 4.00
CA LEU A 274 -0.89 13.64 5.02
C LEU A 274 0.59 13.25 5.08
N TRP A 275 0.90 11.96 5.17
CA TRP A 275 2.27 11.46 5.17
C TRP A 275 2.97 11.70 3.85
N GLY A 276 2.24 11.67 2.73
CA GLY A 276 2.77 12.10 1.46
C GLY A 276 3.21 13.57 1.46
N TRP A 277 2.41 14.45 2.05
CA TRP A 277 2.75 15.86 2.23
C TRP A 277 3.94 16.07 3.18
N ILE A 278 4.01 15.30 4.27
CA ILE A 278 5.15 15.31 5.20
C ILE A 278 6.43 14.82 4.50
N CYS A 279 6.35 13.75 3.69
CA CYS A 279 7.45 13.24 2.88
C CYS A 279 8.00 14.24 1.87
N ASP A 280 7.18 15.18 1.40
CA ASP A 280 7.61 16.22 0.46
C ASP A 280 8.24 17.43 1.16
N ARG A 281 7.84 17.71 2.41
CA ARG A 281 8.42 18.81 3.22
C ARG A 281 9.70 18.39 3.93
N LEU A 282 9.73 17.17 4.45
CA LEU A 282 10.91 16.54 5.04
C LEU A 282 11.62 15.67 3.99
N THR A 283 12.70 15.01 4.36
CA THR A 283 13.26 13.93 3.54
C THR A 283 12.37 12.68 3.70
N PRO A 284 12.23 11.82 2.67
CA PRO A 284 11.50 10.55 2.80
C PRO A 284 12.00 9.64 3.93
N LEU A 285 13.30 9.69 4.26
CA LEU A 285 13.88 8.99 5.41
C LEU A 285 13.50 9.61 6.76
N ALA A 286 13.47 10.94 6.87
CA ALA A 286 12.97 11.59 8.08
C ALA A 286 11.48 11.31 8.29
N ALA A 287 10.70 11.32 7.20
CA ALA A 287 9.30 10.93 7.25
C ALA A 287 9.12 9.45 7.64
N SER A 288 10.00 8.53 7.18
CA SER A 288 9.93 7.12 7.57
C SER A 288 10.22 6.93 9.06
N ARG A 289 11.21 7.65 9.59
CA ARG A 289 11.50 7.65 11.03
C ARG A 289 10.35 8.22 11.84
N LEU A 290 9.79 9.34 11.38
CA LEU A 290 8.68 9.99 12.06
C LEU A 290 7.44 9.07 12.08
N VAL A 291 7.09 8.41 10.97
CA VAL A 291 5.93 7.49 10.95
C VAL A 291 6.17 6.26 11.82
N MET A 292 7.40 5.72 11.86
CA MET A 292 7.74 4.60 12.74
C MET A 292 7.69 5.02 14.22
N LEU A 293 8.17 6.21 14.55
CA LEU A 293 8.10 6.79 15.90
C LEU A 293 6.66 7.07 16.33
N THR A 294 5.83 7.65 15.46
CA THR A 294 4.42 7.89 15.77
C THR A 294 3.65 6.57 15.90
N CYS A 295 3.98 5.56 15.08
CA CYS A 295 3.43 4.21 15.21
C CYS A 295 3.82 3.58 16.56
N LEU A 296 5.08 3.69 16.96
CA LEU A 296 5.56 3.22 18.26
C LEU A 296 4.86 3.94 19.42
N ALA A 297 4.73 5.26 19.34
CA ALA A 297 4.00 6.06 20.34
C ALA A 297 2.51 5.67 20.42
N SER A 298 1.88 5.40 19.27
CA SER A 298 0.48 4.95 19.23
C SER A 298 0.29 3.56 19.81
N MET A 299 1.25 2.63 19.65
CA MET A 299 1.24 1.36 20.38
C MET A 299 1.36 1.56 21.89
N GLY A 300 2.15 2.54 22.33
CA GLY A 300 2.23 2.94 23.74
C GLY A 300 0.89 3.43 24.32
N MET A 301 0.06 4.08 23.50
CA MET A 301 -1.31 4.47 23.91
C MET A 301 -2.21 3.26 24.18
N GLY A 302 -1.87 2.08 23.63
CA GLY A 302 -2.59 0.84 23.88
C GLY A 302 -2.56 0.38 25.35
N PHE A 303 -1.61 0.89 26.14
CA PHE A 303 -1.47 0.61 27.59
C PHE A 303 -2.16 1.65 28.48
N LEU A 304 -2.73 2.71 27.90
CA LEU A 304 -3.52 3.67 28.66
C LEU A 304 -4.83 3.03 29.12
N PRO A 305 -5.47 3.57 30.19
CA PRO A 305 -6.78 3.10 30.63
C PRO A 305 -7.77 3.04 29.47
N HIS A 306 -8.52 1.93 29.37
CA HIS A 306 -9.42 1.63 28.26
C HIS A 306 -10.71 2.48 28.33
N THR A 307 -10.57 3.79 28.19
CA THR A 307 -11.69 4.71 27.98
C THR A 307 -12.02 4.78 26.49
N ILE A 308 -13.29 5.03 26.15
CA ILE A 308 -13.75 5.18 24.76
C ILE A 308 -12.91 6.24 24.02
N LEU A 309 -12.56 7.33 24.71
CA LEU A 309 -11.72 8.39 24.14
C LEU A 309 -10.32 7.88 23.79
N ASN A 310 -9.66 7.14 24.69
CA ASN A 310 -8.32 6.61 24.43
C ASN A 310 -8.33 5.59 23.29
N LEU A 311 -9.35 4.74 23.23
CA LEU A 311 -9.52 3.75 22.14
C LEU A 311 -9.80 4.44 20.79
N ALA A 312 -10.57 5.53 20.80
CA ALA A 312 -10.80 6.36 19.61
C ALA A 312 -9.52 7.04 19.14
N VAL A 313 -8.79 7.70 20.03
CA VAL A 313 -7.51 8.35 19.71
C VAL A 313 -6.51 7.32 19.18
N PHE A 314 -6.38 6.17 19.84
CA PHE A 314 -5.57 5.06 19.37
C PHE A 314 -5.94 4.65 17.93
N SER A 315 -7.22 4.43 17.66
CA SER A 315 -7.72 4.00 16.35
C SER A 315 -7.38 5.00 15.24
N VAL A 316 -7.59 6.29 15.51
CA VAL A 316 -7.33 7.38 14.57
C VAL A 316 -5.84 7.52 14.28
N VAL A 317 -5.01 7.59 15.33
CA VAL A 317 -3.57 7.80 15.20
C VAL A 317 -2.90 6.60 14.55
N PHE A 318 -3.25 5.38 14.99
CA PHE A 318 -2.69 4.16 14.44
C PHE A 318 -3.10 3.95 12.97
N GLY A 319 -4.37 4.23 12.64
CA GLY A 319 -4.87 4.27 11.26
C GLY A 319 -4.06 5.20 10.36
N ALA A 320 -3.87 6.45 10.80
CA ALA A 320 -3.06 7.42 10.06
C ALA A 320 -1.61 6.96 9.85
N CYS A 321 -1.00 6.30 10.84
CA CYS A 321 0.38 5.77 10.75
C CYS A 321 0.51 4.67 9.69
N ILE A 322 -0.45 3.75 9.63
CA ILE A 322 -0.43 2.65 8.65
C ILE A 322 -0.57 3.17 7.22
N GLY A 323 -1.41 4.17 7.01
CA GLY A 323 -1.49 4.87 5.73
C GLY A 323 -0.13 5.48 5.33
N GLY A 324 0.61 6.00 6.30
CA GLY A 324 1.95 6.53 6.10
C GLY A 324 2.97 5.48 5.67
N LEU A 325 3.01 4.31 6.30
CA LEU A 325 4.00 3.27 5.98
C LEU A 325 3.96 2.85 4.50
N TRP A 326 2.76 2.68 3.93
CA TRP A 326 2.58 2.33 2.51
C TRP A 326 2.94 3.45 1.54
N THR A 327 2.81 4.71 1.99
CA THR A 327 3.12 5.88 1.17
C THR A 327 4.61 6.21 1.18
N VAL A 328 5.22 6.11 2.37
CA VAL A 328 6.62 6.48 2.61
C VAL A 328 7.57 5.42 2.04
N LEU A 329 7.22 4.13 2.07
CA LEU A 329 8.06 3.05 1.55
C LEU A 329 8.56 3.30 0.10
N PRO A 330 7.68 3.45 -0.91
CA PRO A 330 8.15 3.66 -2.28
C PRO A 330 8.87 5.00 -2.45
N ALA A 331 8.48 6.04 -1.68
CA ALA A 331 9.18 7.32 -1.67
C ALA A 331 10.62 7.20 -1.12
N ALA A 332 10.80 6.45 -0.03
CA ALA A 332 12.10 6.22 0.61
C ALA A 332 13.03 5.38 -0.28
N VAL A 333 12.51 4.34 -0.94
CA VAL A 333 13.29 3.54 -1.91
C VAL A 333 13.73 4.40 -3.09
N SER A 334 12.82 5.19 -3.67
CA SER A 334 13.12 6.09 -4.79
C SER A 334 14.13 7.18 -4.42
N TYR A 335 14.02 7.76 -3.21
CA TYR A 335 14.97 8.75 -2.70
C TYR A 335 16.37 8.19 -2.45
N TYR A 336 16.45 6.99 -1.86
CA TYR A 336 17.72 6.41 -1.45
C TYR A 336 18.52 5.83 -2.61
N PHE A 337 17.86 5.09 -3.51
CA PHE A 337 18.49 4.40 -4.64
C PHE A 337 18.40 5.17 -5.97
N GLY A 338 17.55 6.21 -6.03
CA GLY A 338 17.29 7.02 -7.21
C GLY A 338 16.08 6.51 -8.02
N SER A 339 15.38 7.41 -8.71
CA SER A 339 14.21 7.05 -9.52
C SER A 339 14.52 6.13 -10.69
N GLU A 340 15.68 6.27 -11.32
CA GLU A 340 16.13 5.42 -12.45
C GLU A 340 16.35 3.97 -12.00
N ASN A 341 16.72 3.77 -10.73
CA ASN A 341 17.00 2.48 -10.14
C ASN A 341 15.89 2.00 -9.18
N PHE A 342 14.73 2.66 -9.21
CA PHE A 342 13.63 2.34 -8.30
C PHE A 342 13.19 0.88 -8.42
N LEU A 343 13.02 0.37 -9.65
CA LEU A 343 12.48 -0.97 -9.87
C LEU A 343 13.38 -2.11 -9.37
N PRO A 344 14.70 -2.15 -9.68
CA PRO A 344 15.60 -3.16 -9.11
C PRO A 344 15.68 -3.12 -7.57
N SER A 345 15.79 -1.93 -6.99
CA SER A 345 15.87 -1.78 -5.53
C SER A 345 14.54 -2.11 -4.85
N TYR A 346 13.41 -1.67 -5.41
CA TYR A 346 12.08 -1.97 -4.89
C TYR A 346 11.76 -3.46 -4.99
N LYS A 347 12.18 -4.13 -6.08
CA LYS A 347 12.10 -5.59 -6.20
C LYS A 347 12.75 -6.28 -5.00
N PHE A 348 13.98 -5.91 -4.68
CA PHE A 348 14.71 -6.51 -3.57
C PHE A 348 14.07 -6.19 -2.20
N VAL A 349 13.78 -4.91 -1.94
CA VAL A 349 13.16 -4.44 -0.70
C VAL A 349 11.78 -5.09 -0.47
N SER A 350 11.00 -5.31 -1.54
CA SER A 350 9.67 -5.91 -1.46
C SER A 350 9.65 -7.35 -0.95
N ILE A 351 10.76 -8.09 -1.07
CA ILE A 351 10.87 -9.46 -0.53
C ILE A 351 10.62 -9.46 0.98
N PHE A 352 11.13 -8.46 1.70
CA PHE A 352 10.98 -8.33 3.15
C PHE A 352 9.56 -7.95 3.59
N ILE A 353 8.71 -7.48 2.67
CA ILE A 353 7.30 -7.18 2.99
C ILE A 353 6.55 -8.46 3.36
N ILE A 354 7.05 -9.65 2.97
CA ILE A 354 6.47 -10.94 3.38
C ILE A 354 6.43 -11.14 4.90
N LEU A 355 7.32 -10.47 5.66
CA LEU A 355 7.28 -10.46 7.13
C LEU A 355 5.92 -10.02 7.67
N ARG A 356 5.16 -9.25 6.89
CA ARG A 356 3.79 -8.86 7.22
C ARG A 356 2.92 -10.04 7.64
N CYS A 357 3.06 -11.18 6.96
CA CYS A 357 2.24 -12.36 7.21
C CYS A 357 2.49 -12.98 8.59
N ALA A 358 3.68 -12.80 9.17
CA ALA A 358 4.00 -13.30 10.50
C ALA A 358 3.28 -12.55 11.63
N GLY A 359 2.78 -11.33 11.36
CA GLY A 359 2.10 -10.52 12.38
C GLY A 359 0.78 -11.12 12.86
N TYR A 360 0.02 -11.78 11.97
CA TYR A 360 -1.27 -12.38 12.32
C TYR A 360 -1.16 -13.50 13.37
N PRO A 361 -0.31 -14.54 13.20
CA PRO A 361 -0.18 -15.60 14.21
C PRO A 361 0.43 -15.09 15.53
N ILE A 362 1.33 -14.11 15.50
CA ILE A 362 1.88 -13.49 16.73
C ILE A 362 0.74 -12.92 17.58
N MET A 363 -0.19 -12.20 16.94
CA MET A 363 -1.33 -11.60 17.63
C MET A 363 -2.32 -12.65 18.16
N GLY A 364 -2.58 -13.70 17.37
CA GLY A 364 -3.47 -14.80 17.77
C GLY A 364 -2.93 -15.60 18.95
N TYR A 365 -1.69 -16.09 18.86
CA TYR A 365 -1.08 -16.88 19.94
C TYR A 365 -0.91 -16.06 21.22
N ALA A 366 -0.60 -14.76 21.12
CA ALA A 366 -0.52 -13.92 22.31
C ALA A 366 -1.86 -13.86 23.05
N HIS A 367 -2.97 -13.74 22.32
CA HIS A 367 -4.31 -13.77 22.91
C HIS A 367 -4.61 -15.14 23.53
N ASP A 368 -4.33 -16.25 22.82
CA ASP A 368 -4.60 -17.61 23.33
C ASP A 368 -3.83 -17.92 24.63
N PHE A 369 -2.58 -17.47 24.75
CA PHE A 369 -1.75 -17.75 25.93
C PHE A 369 -1.96 -16.78 27.09
N THR A 370 -2.33 -15.52 26.83
CA THR A 370 -2.40 -14.47 27.87
C THR A 370 -3.80 -13.94 28.13
N GLY A 371 -4.79 -14.32 27.32
CA GLY A 371 -6.16 -13.81 27.38
C GLY A 371 -6.30 -12.35 26.95
N GLY A 372 -5.29 -11.77 26.30
CA GLY A 372 -5.28 -10.38 25.88
C GLY A 372 -4.17 -10.04 24.87
N TYR A 373 -4.14 -8.78 24.42
CA TYR A 373 -3.24 -8.33 23.35
C TYR A 373 -1.97 -7.63 23.86
N ALA A 374 -1.85 -7.40 25.17
CA ALA A 374 -0.73 -6.65 25.73
C ALA A 374 0.63 -7.31 25.44
N ALA A 375 0.70 -8.65 25.48
CA ALA A 375 1.93 -9.37 25.16
C ALA A 375 2.36 -9.19 23.70
N ALA A 376 1.41 -9.23 22.75
CA ALA A 376 1.69 -8.95 21.34
C ALA A 376 2.08 -7.49 21.13
N ASP A 377 1.41 -6.54 21.80
CA ASP A 377 1.74 -5.11 21.72
C ASP A 377 3.19 -4.86 22.17
N VAL A 378 3.69 -5.53 23.22
CA VAL A 378 5.10 -5.43 23.63
C VAL A 378 6.05 -5.96 22.55
N VAL A 379 5.76 -7.13 21.97
CA VAL A 379 6.56 -7.69 20.87
C VAL A 379 6.58 -6.74 19.67
N PHE A 380 5.43 -6.15 19.33
CA PHE A 380 5.30 -5.20 18.24
C PHE A 380 5.97 -3.85 18.50
N MET A 381 5.95 -3.35 19.74
CA MET A 381 6.76 -2.19 20.12
C MET A 381 8.25 -2.49 19.96
N GLY A 382 8.71 -3.68 20.36
CA GLY A 382 10.08 -4.14 20.11
C GLY A 382 10.43 -4.19 18.62
N ALA A 383 9.53 -4.73 17.79
CA ALA A 383 9.70 -4.78 16.35
C ALA A 383 9.75 -3.38 15.70
N LEU A 384 8.90 -2.44 16.16
CA LEU A 384 8.91 -1.05 15.70
C LEU A 384 10.16 -0.29 16.15
N ALA A 385 10.65 -0.54 17.38
CA ALA A 385 11.90 0.01 17.85
C ALA A 385 13.08 -0.52 17.03
N ALA A 386 13.12 -1.83 16.74
CA ALA A 386 14.11 -2.41 15.84
C ALA A 386 14.02 -1.82 14.42
N ALA A 387 12.81 -1.64 13.87
CA ALA A 387 12.61 -0.98 12.59
C ALA A 387 13.13 0.46 12.58
N LEU A 388 12.86 1.23 13.64
CA LEU A 388 13.36 2.58 13.81
C LEU A 388 14.90 2.60 13.87
N LEU A 389 15.51 1.72 14.67
CA LEU A 389 16.97 1.59 14.76
C LEU A 389 17.59 1.24 13.39
N LEU A 390 17.01 0.28 12.66
CA LEU A 390 17.42 -0.06 11.30
C LEU A 390 17.32 1.15 10.35
N SER A 391 16.29 1.97 10.50
CA SER A 391 16.12 3.19 9.70
C SER A 391 17.11 4.31 10.06
N LEU A 392 17.69 4.29 11.27
CA LEU A 392 18.73 5.25 11.69
C LEU A 392 20.09 4.93 11.08
N PHE A 393 20.36 3.65 10.76
CA PHE A 393 21.57 3.26 10.02
C PHE A 393 21.58 3.78 8.57
N LEU A 394 20.41 4.13 8.01
CA LEU A 394 20.28 4.73 6.68
C LEU A 394 20.60 6.23 6.72
N ARG A 395 21.84 6.62 6.45
CA ARG A 395 22.24 8.05 6.47
C ARG A 395 21.73 8.79 5.25
N GLU A 396 21.31 10.04 5.44
CA GLU A 396 20.82 10.89 4.33
C GLU A 396 21.93 11.28 3.35
N ASP A 397 23.19 11.33 3.81
CA ASP A 397 24.37 11.63 2.98
C ASP A 397 24.69 10.53 1.95
N ASP A 398 24.16 9.33 2.20
CA ASP A 398 24.30 8.17 1.35
C ASP A 398 23.19 8.06 0.30
N ALA A 399 22.13 8.87 0.42
CA ALA A 399 21.03 8.86 -0.54
C ALA A 399 21.52 9.33 -1.91
N ALA A 400 21.03 8.66 -2.96
CA ALA A 400 21.31 9.04 -4.34
C ALA A 400 20.81 10.46 -4.67
N GLU A 401 19.72 10.89 -4.03
CA GLU A 401 19.19 12.25 -4.14
C GLU A 401 19.59 13.13 -2.94
N SER A 402 20.11 14.32 -3.22
CA SER A 402 20.68 15.20 -2.19
C SER A 402 19.62 15.94 -1.37
N LEU A 403 19.84 15.99 -0.05
CA LEU A 403 19.23 16.88 0.95
C LEU A 403 19.02 18.35 0.50
N ALA A 404 19.93 18.89 -0.34
CA ALA A 404 19.85 20.27 -0.83
C ALA A 404 18.60 20.51 -1.70
N HIS A 405 18.10 19.48 -2.39
CA HIS A 405 16.91 19.59 -3.23
C HIS A 405 15.61 19.76 -2.44
N TYR A 406 15.49 19.12 -1.26
CA TYR A 406 14.31 19.27 -0.40
C TYR A 406 14.33 20.60 0.38
N ARG A 407 15.49 21.04 0.86
CA ARG A 407 15.63 22.32 1.60
C ARG A 407 15.30 23.55 0.75
N HIS A 408 15.61 23.55 -0.55
CA HIS A 408 15.26 24.66 -1.44
C HIS A 408 13.76 24.80 -1.68
N ALA A 409 13.02 23.70 -1.60
CA ALA A 409 11.59 23.69 -1.83
C ALA A 409 10.75 24.01 -0.59
N ALA A 410 11.23 23.66 0.61
CA ALA A 410 10.64 24.14 1.85
C ALA A 410 10.66 25.69 1.90
N ARG A 411 11.74 26.32 1.40
CA ARG A 411 11.86 27.78 1.30
C ARG A 411 10.92 28.42 0.26
N LYS A 412 10.71 27.78 -0.90
CA LYS A 412 9.80 28.30 -1.95
C LYS A 412 8.31 28.02 -1.71
N SER A 413 7.96 26.97 -0.97
CA SER A 413 6.57 26.72 -0.58
C SER A 413 6.08 27.60 0.56
N GLY A 414 6.98 28.08 1.43
CA GLY A 414 6.68 29.13 2.39
C GLY A 414 6.46 30.51 1.74
N SER A 415 7.10 30.80 0.60
CA SER A 415 6.94 32.11 -0.08
C SER A 415 5.76 32.18 -1.05
N ALA A 416 5.01 31.09 -1.24
CA ALA A 416 3.85 31.02 -2.14
C ALA A 416 2.50 31.01 -1.40
N ASP A 417 2.53 30.89 -0.06
CA ASP A 417 1.35 31.11 0.80
C ASP A 417 1.28 32.58 1.31
N ASP A 418 2.27 33.42 0.96
CA ASP A 418 2.38 34.85 1.34
C ASP A 418 2.17 35.83 0.15
N ALA A 419 1.68 35.34 -1.01
CA ALA A 419 1.35 36.16 -2.19
C ALA A 419 0.07 35.65 -2.86
#